data_AF-A0A2A2IP05-F1
#
_entry.id   AF-A0A2A2IP05-F1
#
_cell.length_a   1.000
_cell.length_b   1.000
_cell.length_c   1.000
_cell.angle_alpha   90.00
_cell.angle_beta   90.00
_cell.angle_gamma   90.00
#
_symmetry.space_group_name_H-M   'P 1'
#
loop_
_entity.id
_entity.type
_entity.pdbx_description
1 polymer ?
#
loop_
_entity_poly.entity_id
_entity_poly.type
_entity_poly.pdbx_seq_one_letter_code
_entity_poly.pdbx_strand_id
1 'polypeptide(L)'
;MPPYSRPASPPGTIRDVSYIALFAALTAIGAFIRIPIPVCPFTLQLLFTTLAGLVLGPAKGAAAVTLYVVLGLAGLPVFTAGGGPSYVFQPTFGYLLGFIAGAWIAGRLAGPHYPWTRRRVFAAVYVNLAVVYGFGVSYTYLISSCYLGNDTALWSLFLYAFAVEGCGGIICPIRIDDAHRWYLTDLIRWLGLPSVIVSPAGLGAINAAALTAFYMKAQGLPVKGFIVNNYGDTLMERDNVVQIQALTNLPVLACVSPNQSHIGLSPEHVASLYA
;
A
#
# COMPACT_ATOMS: atom_id res chain seq x y z
N MET A 1 -4.74 -29.07 -44.80
CA MET A 1 -3.73 -29.38 -43.75
C MET A 1 -4.33 -29.02 -42.41
N PRO A 2 -4.33 -29.92 -41.42
CA PRO A 2 -4.67 -29.53 -40.05
C PRO A 2 -3.63 -28.50 -39.55
N PRO A 3 -4.01 -27.54 -38.70
CA PRO A 3 -3.07 -26.59 -38.12
C PRO A 3 -2.01 -27.35 -37.31
N TYR A 4 -0.74 -27.05 -37.57
CA TYR A 4 0.39 -27.59 -36.83
C TYR A 4 0.24 -27.24 -35.34
N SER A 5 -0.13 -28.24 -34.54
CA SER A 5 -0.22 -28.13 -33.09
C SER A 5 1.14 -28.50 -32.52
N ARG A 6 1.85 -27.53 -31.93
CA ARG A 6 3.13 -27.80 -31.27
C ARG A 6 2.92 -28.80 -30.14
N PRO A 7 3.72 -29.88 -30.05
CA PRO A 7 3.66 -30.78 -28.92
C PRO A 7 3.97 -30.03 -27.62
N ALA A 8 3.27 -30.38 -26.55
CA ALA A 8 3.53 -29.83 -25.23
C ALA A 8 5.00 -30.06 -24.86
N SER A 9 5.71 -28.98 -24.50
CA SER A 9 7.11 -29.09 -24.06
C SER A 9 7.18 -29.94 -22.78
N PRO A 10 8.19 -30.80 -22.61
CA PRO A 10 8.32 -31.58 -21.39
C PRO A 10 8.43 -30.67 -20.16
N PRO A 11 7.89 -31.09 -19.00
CA PRO A 11 7.99 -30.32 -17.77
C PRO A 11 9.46 -30.11 -17.39
N GLY A 12 9.86 -28.85 -17.15
CA GLY A 12 11.24 -28.51 -16.75
C GLY A 12 12.18 -28.13 -17.90
N THR A 13 11.68 -27.62 -19.02
CA THR A 13 12.54 -27.11 -20.12
C THR A 13 13.41 -25.94 -19.62
N ILE A 14 14.67 -25.83 -20.06
CA ILE A 14 15.61 -24.72 -19.71
C ILE A 14 14.93 -23.35 -19.75
N ARG A 15 14.12 -23.12 -20.78
CA ARG A 15 13.31 -21.91 -20.95
C ARG A 15 12.40 -21.59 -19.75
N ASP A 16 11.75 -22.60 -19.19
CA ASP A 16 10.83 -22.43 -18.05
C ASP A 16 11.60 -22.03 -16.79
N VAL A 17 12.77 -22.66 -16.56
CA VAL A 17 13.66 -22.30 -15.45
C VAL A 17 14.18 -20.88 -15.61
N SER A 18 14.59 -20.50 -16.83
CA SER A 18 15.03 -19.13 -17.12
C SER A 18 13.93 -18.10 -16.84
N TYR A 19 12.68 -18.37 -17.22
CA TYR A 19 11.58 -17.46 -16.94
C TYR A 19 11.22 -17.37 -15.45
N ILE A 20 11.24 -18.49 -14.73
CA ILE A 20 11.02 -18.51 -13.28
C ILE A 20 12.09 -17.67 -12.57
N ALA A 21 13.37 -17.86 -12.93
CA ALA A 21 14.48 -17.09 -12.38
C ALA A 21 14.37 -15.59 -12.73
N LEU A 22 14.01 -15.26 -13.97
CA LEU A 22 13.80 -13.88 -14.41
C LEU A 22 12.71 -13.19 -13.60
N PHE A 23 11.54 -13.81 -13.42
CA PHE A 23 10.46 -13.21 -12.65
C PHE A 23 10.79 -13.11 -11.17
N ALA A 24 11.49 -14.08 -10.59
CA ALA A 24 11.98 -13.99 -9.22
C ALA A 24 12.95 -12.79 -9.05
N ALA A 25 13.86 -12.57 -10.00
CA ALA A 25 14.76 -11.42 -10.01
C ALA A 25 14.02 -10.09 -10.17
N LEU A 26 13.03 -10.03 -11.07
CA LEU A 26 12.18 -8.83 -11.22
C LEU A 26 11.39 -8.53 -9.96
N THR A 27 10.84 -9.55 -9.29
CA THR A 27 10.17 -9.37 -7.99
C THR A 27 11.14 -8.85 -6.93
N ALA A 28 12.38 -9.35 -6.88
CA ALA A 28 13.40 -8.84 -5.97
C ALA A 28 13.74 -7.38 -6.24
N ILE A 29 13.95 -6.98 -7.49
CA ILE A 29 14.19 -5.58 -7.88
C ILE A 29 12.97 -4.72 -7.52
N GLY A 30 11.76 -5.21 -7.78
CA GLY A 30 10.52 -4.53 -7.44
C GLY A 30 10.31 -4.29 -5.95
N ALA A 31 10.97 -5.05 -5.07
CA ALA A 31 10.95 -4.83 -3.62
C ALA A 31 11.67 -3.53 -3.22
N PHE A 32 12.70 -3.14 -3.97
CA PHE A 32 13.45 -1.91 -3.68
C PHE A 32 12.81 -0.66 -4.27
N ILE A 33 12.01 -0.82 -5.34
CA ILE A 33 11.24 0.29 -5.91
C ILE A 33 9.96 0.44 -5.09
N ARG A 34 10.07 1.26 -4.03
CA ARG A 34 9.02 1.44 -3.04
C ARG A 34 8.73 2.90 -2.75
N ILE A 35 7.47 3.19 -2.46
CA ILE A 35 7.03 4.45 -1.88
C ILE A 35 6.82 4.19 -0.38
N PRO A 36 7.63 4.80 0.51
CA PRO A 36 7.50 4.59 1.95
C PRO A 36 6.20 5.25 2.44
N ILE A 37 5.31 4.44 2.99
CA ILE A 37 4.08 4.88 3.67
C ILE A 37 4.03 4.27 5.08
N PRO A 38 3.28 4.85 6.03
CA PRO A 38 3.41 4.59 7.47
C PRO A 38 3.20 3.13 7.93
N VAL A 39 2.41 2.34 7.19
CA VAL A 39 2.02 0.98 7.61
C VAL A 39 2.82 -0.11 6.88
N CYS A 40 2.89 -0.04 5.55
CA CYS A 40 3.66 -0.97 4.74
C CYS A 40 4.02 -0.30 3.42
N PRO A 41 5.30 -0.28 3.01
CA PRO A 41 5.69 0.36 1.76
C PRO A 41 4.93 -0.22 0.56
N PHE A 42 4.44 0.64 -0.31
CA PHE A 42 3.89 0.21 -1.60
C PHE A 42 5.05 -0.10 -2.54
N THR A 43 5.13 -1.32 -3.05
CA THR A 43 6.26 -1.80 -3.85
C THR A 43 5.81 -2.26 -5.23
N LEU A 44 6.74 -2.25 -6.20
CA LEU A 44 6.48 -2.87 -7.50
C LEU A 44 6.45 -4.41 -7.46
N GLN A 45 6.62 -5.04 -6.30
CA GLN A 45 6.51 -6.49 -6.16
C GLN A 45 5.14 -7.00 -6.58
N LEU A 46 4.07 -6.28 -6.25
CA LEU A 46 2.71 -6.65 -6.64
C LEU A 46 2.58 -6.70 -8.18
N LEU A 47 3.20 -5.76 -8.91
CA LEU A 47 3.19 -5.78 -10.37
C LEU A 47 3.87 -7.05 -10.91
N PHE A 48 5.11 -7.31 -10.47
CA PHE A 48 5.88 -8.44 -11.01
C PHE A 48 5.33 -9.81 -10.61
N THR A 49 4.77 -9.94 -9.41
CA THR A 49 4.13 -11.19 -8.96
C THR A 49 2.82 -11.44 -9.72
N THR A 50 2.03 -10.39 -9.98
CA THR A 50 0.84 -10.48 -10.85
C THR A 50 1.22 -10.90 -12.26
N LEU A 51 2.23 -10.24 -12.86
CA LEU A 51 2.71 -10.54 -14.20
C LEU A 51 3.28 -11.97 -14.29
N ALA A 52 3.98 -12.45 -13.26
CA ALA A 52 4.46 -13.83 -13.20
C ALA A 52 3.30 -14.82 -13.36
N GLY A 53 2.19 -14.59 -12.66
CA GLY A 53 0.96 -15.37 -12.81
C GLY A 53 0.36 -15.28 -14.21
N LEU A 54 0.15 -14.07 -14.72
CA LEU A 54 -0.48 -13.82 -16.03
C LEU A 54 0.34 -14.38 -17.20
N VAL A 55 1.67 -14.24 -17.16
CA VAL A 55 2.58 -14.59 -18.26
C VAL A 55 3.04 -16.04 -18.20
N LEU A 56 3.34 -16.58 -17.02
CA LEU A 56 3.84 -17.95 -16.87
C LEU A 56 2.74 -18.97 -16.57
N GLY A 57 1.55 -18.50 -16.16
CA GLY A 57 0.45 -19.33 -15.70
C GLY A 57 0.55 -19.67 -14.20
N PRO A 58 -0.44 -20.40 -13.67
CA PRO A 58 -0.64 -20.53 -12.23
C PRO A 58 0.51 -21.23 -11.50
N ALA A 59 1.00 -22.35 -12.04
CA ALA A 59 2.05 -23.14 -11.41
C ALA A 59 3.42 -22.46 -11.48
N LYS A 60 3.82 -21.98 -12.68
CA LYS A 60 5.13 -21.36 -12.89
C LYS A 60 5.24 -19.96 -12.28
N GLY A 61 4.15 -19.19 -12.32
CA GLY A 61 4.07 -17.89 -11.65
C GLY A 61 4.24 -18.03 -10.14
N ALA A 62 3.49 -18.94 -9.52
CA ALA A 62 3.64 -19.24 -8.10
C ALA A 62 5.05 -19.76 -7.75
N ALA A 63 5.65 -20.60 -8.60
CA ALA A 63 7.01 -21.07 -8.42
C ALA A 63 8.05 -19.92 -8.46
N ALA A 64 7.89 -18.93 -9.35
CA ALA A 64 8.77 -17.76 -9.41
C ALA A 64 8.70 -16.91 -8.13
N VAL A 65 7.49 -16.66 -7.63
CA VAL A 65 7.32 -15.92 -6.37
C VAL A 65 7.82 -16.74 -5.18
N THR A 66 7.60 -18.05 -5.17
CA THR A 66 8.10 -18.93 -4.12
C THR A 66 9.62 -18.95 -4.10
N LEU A 67 10.28 -19.02 -5.27
CA LEU A 67 11.73 -18.94 -5.38
C LEU A 67 12.26 -17.63 -4.77
N TYR A 68 11.61 -16.50 -5.07
CA TYR A 68 11.93 -15.21 -4.45
C TYR A 68 11.86 -15.26 -2.91
N VAL A 69 10.77 -15.81 -2.36
CA VAL A 69 10.58 -15.93 -0.90
C VAL A 69 11.62 -16.84 -0.27
N VAL A 70 11.91 -17.99 -0.88
CA VAL A 70 12.93 -18.94 -0.39
C VAL A 70 14.31 -18.30 -0.37
N LEU A 71 14.70 -17.56 -1.42
CA LEU A 71 15.98 -16.86 -1.46
C LEU A 71 16.09 -15.80 -0.37
N GLY A 72 15.01 -15.04 -0.12
CA GLY A 72 15.00 -14.06 0.96
C GLY A 72 15.08 -14.69 2.35
N LEU A 73 14.35 -15.79 2.58
CA LEU A 73 14.43 -16.54 3.84
C LEU A 73 15.79 -17.23 4.05
N ALA A 74 16.47 -17.64 2.98
CA ALA A 74 17.82 -18.18 3.01
C ALA A 74 18.89 -17.14 3.42
N GLY A 75 18.51 -15.87 3.55
CA GLY A 75 19.40 -14.81 4.04
C GLY A 75 19.86 -13.82 2.97
N LEU A 76 19.45 -13.98 1.71
CA LEU A 76 19.73 -12.96 0.70
C LEU A 76 18.92 -11.69 1.03
N PRO A 77 19.52 -10.50 1.02
CA PRO A 77 18.82 -9.26 1.33
C PRO A 77 17.97 -8.81 0.14
N VAL A 78 16.93 -9.56 -0.19
CA VAL A 78 16.03 -9.31 -1.34
C VAL A 78 14.63 -8.86 -0.89
N PHE A 79 14.34 -8.90 0.41
CA PHE A 79 13.13 -8.30 0.97
C PHE A 79 13.33 -6.81 1.22
N THR A 80 12.21 -6.10 1.35
CA THR A 80 12.18 -4.64 1.56
C THR A 80 12.93 -4.18 2.81
N ALA A 81 13.06 -5.05 3.81
CA ALA A 81 13.73 -4.79 5.08
C ALA A 81 14.88 -5.79 5.35
N GLY A 82 15.54 -6.27 4.29
CA GLY A 82 16.69 -7.17 4.40
C GLY A 82 16.36 -8.61 3.97
N GLY A 83 16.70 -9.59 4.80
CA GLY A 83 16.53 -11.02 4.52
C GLY A 83 16.75 -11.86 5.77
N GLY A 84 16.49 -13.16 5.66
CA GLY A 84 16.75 -14.16 6.68
C GLY A 84 15.48 -14.80 7.28
N PRO A 85 15.65 -15.89 8.05
CA PRO A 85 14.51 -16.66 8.58
C PRO A 85 13.67 -15.89 9.60
N SER A 86 14.28 -14.95 10.33
CA SER A 86 13.58 -14.09 11.30
C SER A 86 12.56 -13.16 10.65
N TYR A 87 12.64 -12.96 9.33
CA TYR A 87 11.69 -12.15 8.58
C TYR A 87 10.25 -12.71 8.66
N VAL A 88 10.08 -14.01 8.95
CA VAL A 88 8.76 -14.60 9.18
C VAL A 88 8.02 -13.89 10.32
N PHE A 89 8.72 -13.38 11.33
CA PHE A 89 8.10 -12.67 12.45
C PHE A 89 7.73 -11.21 12.12
N GLN A 90 8.03 -10.72 10.91
CA GLN A 90 7.63 -9.40 10.48
C GLN A 90 6.14 -9.39 10.08
N PRO A 91 5.35 -8.39 10.50
CA PRO A 91 3.93 -8.30 10.13
C PRO A 91 3.71 -8.31 8.61
N THR A 92 4.63 -7.72 7.85
CA THR A 92 4.57 -7.63 6.38
C THR A 92 4.83 -8.96 5.66
N PHE A 93 5.32 -10.00 6.35
CA PHE A 93 5.62 -11.29 5.73
C PHE A 93 4.37 -11.96 5.14
N GLY A 94 3.19 -11.70 5.70
CA GLY A 94 1.91 -12.20 5.17
C GLY A 94 1.64 -11.81 3.72
N TYR A 95 2.13 -10.65 3.28
CA TYR A 95 1.97 -10.20 1.90
C TYR A 95 2.80 -11.05 0.93
N LEU A 96 3.92 -11.63 1.37
CA LEU A 96 4.73 -12.56 0.57
C LEU A 96 3.97 -13.87 0.31
N LEU A 97 3.29 -14.41 1.32
CA LEU A 97 2.39 -15.55 1.17
C LEU A 97 1.22 -15.22 0.25
N GLY A 98 0.66 -14.02 0.43
CA GLY A 98 -0.37 -13.46 -0.44
C GLY A 98 0.09 -13.36 -1.89
N PHE A 99 1.34 -12.95 -2.16
CA PHE A 99 1.88 -12.89 -3.53
C PHE A 99 1.99 -14.28 -4.19
N ILE A 100 2.32 -15.33 -3.44
CA ILE A 100 2.38 -16.70 -3.98
C ILE A 100 0.96 -17.15 -4.39
N ALA A 101 -0.01 -17.01 -3.48
CA ALA A 101 -1.40 -17.37 -3.74
C ALA A 101 -2.00 -16.49 -4.86
N GLY A 102 -1.70 -15.21 -4.84
CA GLY A 102 -2.12 -14.21 -5.81
C GLY A 102 -1.62 -14.49 -7.22
N ALA A 103 -0.33 -14.81 -7.38
CA ALA A 103 0.24 -15.21 -8.66
C ALA A 103 -0.42 -16.49 -9.21
N TRP A 104 -0.71 -17.47 -8.35
CA TRP A 104 -1.44 -18.67 -8.75
C TRP A 104 -2.85 -18.34 -9.25
N ILE A 105 -3.60 -17.51 -8.52
CA ILE A 105 -4.97 -17.12 -8.90
C ILE A 105 -4.98 -16.27 -10.18
N ALA A 106 -4.09 -15.29 -10.31
CA ALA A 106 -3.96 -14.47 -11.51
C ALA A 106 -3.72 -15.34 -12.74
N GLY A 107 -2.79 -16.31 -12.64
CA GLY A 107 -2.53 -17.26 -13.72
C GLY A 107 -3.69 -18.21 -14.00
N ARG A 108 -4.49 -18.58 -13.00
CA ARG A 108 -5.66 -19.43 -13.18
C ARG A 108 -6.83 -18.69 -13.85
N LEU A 109 -6.93 -17.38 -13.67
CA LEU A 109 -8.00 -16.56 -14.25
C LEU A 109 -7.66 -16.00 -15.64
N ALA A 110 -6.40 -15.65 -15.88
CA ALA A 110 -5.98 -14.97 -17.10
C ALA A 110 -4.57 -15.39 -17.58
N GLY A 111 -4.15 -16.61 -17.26
CA GLY A 111 -2.88 -17.18 -17.74
C GLY A 111 -2.86 -17.47 -19.26
N PRO A 112 -1.76 -18.05 -19.77
CA PRO A 112 -1.49 -18.19 -21.22
C PRO A 112 -2.52 -19.02 -22.00
N HIS A 113 -3.30 -19.85 -21.32
CA HIS A 113 -4.33 -20.69 -21.91
C HIS A 113 -5.63 -19.93 -22.23
N TYR A 114 -5.76 -18.68 -21.77
CA TYR A 114 -6.95 -17.86 -21.94
C TYR A 114 -6.69 -16.69 -22.91
N PRO A 115 -7.69 -16.28 -23.70
CA PRO A 115 -7.59 -15.04 -24.48
C PRO A 115 -7.50 -13.83 -23.54
N TRP A 116 -6.53 -12.95 -23.79
CA TRP A 116 -6.32 -11.72 -23.04
C TRP A 116 -7.36 -10.66 -23.40
N THR A 117 -8.55 -10.81 -22.83
CA THR A 117 -9.60 -9.78 -22.92
C THR A 117 -9.47 -8.81 -21.76
N ARG A 118 -9.64 -7.50 -22.01
CA ARG A 118 -9.64 -6.44 -20.97
C ARG A 118 -10.38 -6.85 -19.70
N ARG A 119 -11.62 -7.35 -19.82
CA ARG A 119 -12.45 -7.77 -18.68
C ARG A 119 -11.81 -8.86 -17.83
N ARG A 120 -11.19 -9.88 -18.44
CA ARG A 120 -10.55 -10.98 -17.72
C ARG A 120 -9.26 -10.54 -17.04
N VAL A 121 -8.44 -9.76 -17.71
CA VAL A 121 -7.19 -9.26 -17.13
C VAL A 121 -7.49 -8.35 -15.94
N PHE A 122 -8.43 -7.41 -16.08
CA PHE A 122 -8.86 -6.58 -14.95
C PHE A 122 -9.42 -7.43 -13.81
N ALA A 123 -10.32 -8.38 -14.09
CA ALA A 123 -10.85 -9.27 -13.07
C ALA A 123 -9.75 -10.07 -12.35
N ALA A 124 -8.77 -10.61 -13.09
CA ALA A 124 -7.65 -11.33 -12.52
C ALA A 124 -6.77 -10.44 -11.63
N VAL A 125 -6.53 -9.20 -12.01
CA VAL A 125 -5.77 -8.22 -11.20
C VAL A 125 -6.51 -7.88 -9.91
N TYR A 126 -7.82 -7.58 -9.97
CA TYR A 126 -8.60 -7.24 -8.77
C TYR A 126 -8.76 -8.43 -7.81
N VAL A 127 -9.01 -9.63 -8.34
CA VAL A 127 -9.10 -10.83 -7.49
C VAL A 127 -7.75 -11.16 -6.88
N ASN A 128 -6.66 -11.04 -7.64
CA ASN A 128 -5.31 -11.18 -7.11
C ASN A 128 -5.04 -10.17 -5.98
N LEU A 129 -5.37 -8.90 -6.19
CA LEU A 129 -5.24 -7.85 -5.17
C LEU A 129 -5.98 -8.24 -3.90
N ALA A 130 -7.24 -8.64 -4.00
CA ALA A 130 -8.06 -9.05 -2.87
C ALA A 130 -7.44 -10.23 -2.10
N VAL A 131 -6.85 -11.20 -2.80
CA VAL A 131 -6.16 -12.35 -2.20
C VAL A 131 -4.89 -11.90 -1.47
N VAL A 132 -4.06 -11.09 -2.11
CA VAL A 132 -2.81 -10.59 -1.52
C VAL A 132 -3.09 -9.83 -0.23
N TYR A 133 -4.05 -8.90 -0.26
CA TYR A 133 -4.45 -8.14 0.93
C TYR A 133 -5.13 -9.03 1.98
N GLY A 134 -5.94 -10.01 1.56
CA GLY A 134 -6.56 -10.98 2.47
C GLY A 134 -5.52 -11.75 3.29
N PHE A 135 -4.49 -12.29 2.65
CA PHE A 135 -3.39 -12.96 3.34
C PHE A 135 -2.53 -11.99 4.16
N GLY A 136 -2.17 -10.83 3.59
CA GLY A 136 -1.35 -9.82 4.27
C GLY A 136 -1.98 -9.30 5.56
N VAL A 137 -3.25 -8.88 5.49
CA VAL A 137 -4.00 -8.37 6.64
C VAL A 137 -4.26 -9.46 7.68
N SER A 138 -4.67 -10.66 7.26
CA SER A 138 -4.91 -11.78 8.19
C SER A 138 -3.65 -12.16 8.95
N TYR A 139 -2.51 -12.23 8.27
CA TYR A 139 -1.24 -12.55 8.90
C TYR A 139 -0.74 -11.44 9.83
N THR A 140 -0.85 -10.17 9.39
CA THR A 140 -0.53 -9.00 10.21
C THR A 140 -1.34 -9.02 11.50
N TYR A 141 -2.63 -9.30 11.41
CA TYR A 141 -3.51 -9.41 12.57
C TYR A 141 -3.06 -10.53 13.52
N LEU A 142 -2.76 -11.72 13.01
CA LEU A 142 -2.29 -12.86 13.81
C LEU A 142 -0.95 -12.58 14.50
N ILE A 143 0.03 -12.02 13.80
CA ILE A 143 1.33 -11.70 14.39
C ILE A 143 1.21 -10.58 15.43
N SER A 144 0.46 -9.52 15.13
CA SER A 144 0.30 -8.41 16.06
C SER A 144 -0.42 -8.84 17.34
N SER A 145 -1.46 -9.66 17.22
CA SER A 145 -2.26 -10.14 18.35
C SER A 145 -1.54 -11.23 19.16
N CYS A 146 -0.89 -12.21 18.51
CA CYS A 146 -0.30 -13.35 19.19
C CYS A 146 1.16 -13.17 19.60
N TYR A 147 1.94 -12.34 18.89
CA TYR A 147 3.39 -12.23 19.09
C TYR A 147 3.83 -10.86 19.62
N LEU A 148 3.29 -9.75 19.09
CA LEU A 148 3.66 -8.41 19.56
C LEU A 148 2.81 -7.91 20.75
N GLY A 149 1.70 -8.58 21.07
CA GLY A 149 0.81 -8.17 22.17
C GLY A 149 0.10 -6.83 21.94
N ASN A 150 0.00 -6.39 20.67
CA ASN A 150 -0.74 -5.20 20.29
C ASN A 150 -2.10 -5.64 19.72
N ASP A 151 -3.19 -5.32 20.41
CA ASP A 151 -4.56 -5.50 19.92
C ASP A 151 -4.86 -4.50 18.80
N THR A 152 -4.31 -4.73 17.60
CA THR A 152 -4.74 -3.99 16.42
C THR A 152 -6.09 -4.52 15.97
N ALA A 153 -7.15 -3.75 16.20
CA ALA A 153 -8.49 -4.12 15.75
C ALA A 153 -8.46 -4.38 14.23
N LEU A 154 -9.02 -5.52 13.79
CA LEU A 154 -9.24 -5.85 12.38
C LEU A 154 -9.91 -4.71 11.61
N TRP A 155 -10.79 -3.98 12.30
CA TRP A 155 -11.45 -2.78 11.78
C TRP A 155 -10.46 -1.65 11.47
N SER A 156 -9.45 -1.43 12.30
CA SER A 156 -8.39 -0.45 12.02
C SER A 156 -7.58 -0.85 10.79
N LEU A 157 -7.18 -2.13 10.67
CA LEU A 157 -6.46 -2.62 9.48
C LEU A 157 -7.30 -2.53 8.20
N PHE A 158 -8.61 -2.80 8.30
CA PHE A 158 -9.56 -2.64 7.21
C PHE A 158 -9.71 -1.16 6.83
N LEU A 159 -9.91 -0.26 7.79
CA LEU A 159 -9.96 1.19 7.55
C LEU A 159 -8.65 1.72 6.95
N TYR A 160 -7.48 1.26 7.41
CA TYR A 160 -6.18 1.63 6.84
C TYR A 160 -6.01 1.15 5.39
N ALA A 161 -6.63 0.03 5.00
CA ALA A 161 -6.63 -0.42 3.60
C ALA A 161 -7.50 0.46 2.68
N PHE A 162 -8.44 1.23 3.26
CA PHE A 162 -9.30 2.18 2.54
C PHE A 162 -8.94 3.65 2.79
N ALA A 163 -8.05 3.94 3.73
CA ALA A 163 -7.49 5.26 3.96
C ALA A 163 -6.60 5.65 2.76
N VAL A 164 -7.04 6.64 2.00
CA VAL A 164 -6.24 7.19 0.90
C VAL A 164 -5.31 8.24 1.49
N GLU A 165 -4.05 7.88 1.69
CA GLU A 165 -3.04 8.85 2.10
C GLU A 165 -2.67 9.77 0.94
N GLY A 166 -2.58 11.08 1.22
CA GLY A 166 -2.17 12.08 0.22
C GLY A 166 -0.67 12.03 -0.07
N CYS A 167 -0.26 12.31 -1.32
CA CYS A 167 1.15 12.57 -1.65
C CYS A 167 1.54 14.00 -1.23
N GLY A 168 2.36 14.14 -0.19
CA GLY A 168 2.98 15.43 0.17
C GLY A 168 1.98 16.59 0.33
N GLY A 169 2.14 17.65 -0.47
CA GLY A 169 1.26 18.82 -0.47
C GLY A 169 -0.02 18.62 -1.30
N ILE A 170 -1.11 19.30 -0.92
CA ILE A 170 -2.44 19.10 -1.52
C ILE A 170 -2.53 19.42 -3.04
N ILE A 171 -1.59 20.21 -3.55
CA ILE A 171 -1.47 20.56 -4.98
C ILE A 171 -0.57 19.59 -5.77
N CYS A 172 -0.18 18.46 -5.17
CA CYS A 172 0.62 17.41 -5.81
C CYS A 172 -0.04 16.98 -7.13
N PRO A 173 0.64 17.13 -8.28
CA PRO A 173 0.11 16.67 -9.55
C PRO A 173 0.20 15.15 -9.63
N ILE A 174 -0.94 14.51 -9.92
CA ILE A 174 -1.05 13.06 -10.12
C ILE A 174 -0.78 12.71 -11.59
N ARG A 175 -1.26 13.54 -12.52
CA ARG A 175 -1.06 13.35 -13.96
C ARG A 175 -1.05 14.70 -14.69
N ILE A 176 -0.04 14.93 -15.51
CA ILE A 176 0.06 16.10 -16.38
C ILE A 176 0.39 15.62 -17.78
N ASP A 177 -0.59 15.66 -18.67
CA ASP A 177 -0.44 15.42 -20.10
C ASP A 177 -1.00 16.63 -20.88
N ASP A 178 -0.75 16.70 -22.19
CA ASP A 178 -1.19 17.82 -23.06
C ASP A 178 -2.71 18.09 -22.99
N ALA A 179 -3.50 17.06 -22.68
CA ALA A 179 -4.96 17.15 -22.61
C ALA A 179 -5.53 17.32 -21.19
N HIS A 180 -4.82 16.90 -20.13
CA HIS A 180 -5.39 16.84 -18.78
C HIS A 180 -4.33 17.10 -17.70
N ARG A 181 -4.71 17.91 -16.71
CA ARG A 181 -3.96 18.14 -15.47
C ARG A 181 -4.81 17.69 -14.29
N TRP A 182 -4.37 16.64 -13.61
CA TRP A 182 -5.02 16.09 -12.43
C TRP A 182 -4.15 16.32 -11.21
N TYR A 183 -4.72 16.93 -10.19
CA TYR A 183 -4.11 17.11 -8.89
C TYR A 183 -4.79 16.23 -7.84
N LEU A 184 -4.18 16.14 -6.66
CA LEU A 184 -4.78 15.41 -5.54
C LEU A 184 -6.16 15.95 -5.15
N THR A 185 -6.40 17.25 -5.30
CA THR A 185 -7.72 17.87 -5.11
C THR A 185 -8.80 17.30 -6.03
N ASP A 186 -8.46 16.99 -7.27
CA ASP A 186 -9.41 16.44 -8.24
C ASP A 186 -9.79 15.01 -7.87
N LEU A 187 -8.83 14.23 -7.35
CA LEU A 187 -9.08 12.89 -6.84
C LEU A 187 -10.00 12.91 -5.61
N ILE A 188 -9.73 13.79 -4.64
CA ILE A 188 -10.57 13.96 -3.44
C ILE A 188 -12.00 14.33 -3.85
N ARG A 189 -12.15 15.27 -4.79
CA ARG A 189 -13.45 15.70 -5.30
C ARG A 189 -14.18 14.58 -6.05
N TRP A 190 -13.47 13.86 -6.91
CA TRP A 190 -14.05 12.80 -7.72
C TRP A 190 -14.54 11.62 -6.89
N LEU A 191 -13.82 11.29 -5.82
CA LEU A 191 -14.16 10.20 -4.90
C LEU A 191 -15.06 10.65 -3.74
N GLY A 192 -15.30 11.95 -3.57
CA GLY A 192 -16.10 12.50 -2.48
C GLY A 192 -15.52 12.23 -1.10
N LEU A 193 -14.20 12.18 -0.97
CA LEU A 193 -13.53 11.73 0.25
C LEU A 193 -13.48 12.83 1.32
N PRO A 194 -13.84 12.53 2.60
CA PRO A 194 -13.48 13.40 3.71
C PRO A 194 -11.96 13.40 3.91
N SER A 195 -11.41 14.53 4.34
CA SER A 195 -9.95 14.69 4.47
C SER A 195 -9.52 15.19 5.84
N VAL A 196 -8.36 14.74 6.29
CA VAL A 196 -7.68 15.17 7.53
C VAL A 196 -6.29 15.66 7.13
N ILE A 197 -5.86 16.79 7.69
CA ILE A 197 -4.55 17.39 7.39
C ILE A 197 -3.55 16.98 8.47
N VAL A 198 -2.43 16.40 8.08
CA VAL A 198 -1.33 16.11 9.01
C VAL A 198 -0.28 17.22 8.90
N SER A 199 0.03 17.87 10.03
CA SER A 199 1.01 18.97 10.10
C SER A 199 2.10 18.64 11.13
N PRO A 200 3.38 19.00 10.91
CA PRO A 200 4.37 18.95 11.98
C PRO A 200 4.05 19.95 13.11
N ALA A 201 4.59 19.75 14.31
CA ALA A 201 4.40 20.64 15.46
C ALA A 201 5.35 21.86 15.50
N GLY A 202 6.47 21.80 14.78
CA GLY A 202 7.58 22.77 14.87
C GLY A 202 7.39 24.09 14.12
N LEU A 203 8.50 24.80 13.87
CA LEU A 203 8.50 26.07 13.13
C LEU A 203 7.92 25.91 11.71
N GLY A 204 7.05 26.85 11.33
CA GLY A 204 6.36 26.85 10.04
C GLY A 204 5.06 26.03 10.01
N ALA A 205 4.73 25.29 11.08
CA ALA A 205 3.52 24.50 11.20
C ALA A 205 2.24 25.30 10.95
N ILE A 206 2.12 26.48 11.57
CA ILE A 206 0.94 27.35 11.44
C ILE A 206 0.68 27.69 9.97
N ASN A 207 1.70 28.16 9.26
CA ASN A 207 1.58 28.58 7.87
C ASN A 207 1.25 27.39 6.95
N ALA A 208 1.97 26.28 7.10
CA ALA A 208 1.75 25.09 6.27
C ALA A 208 0.33 24.51 6.46
N ALA A 209 -0.12 24.39 7.72
CA ALA A 209 -1.45 23.91 8.06
C ALA A 209 -2.55 24.85 7.55
N ALA A 210 -2.42 26.15 7.82
CA ALA A 210 -3.42 27.15 7.45
C ALA A 210 -3.55 27.30 5.93
N LEU A 211 -2.44 27.40 5.20
CA LEU A 211 -2.48 27.50 3.72
C LEU A 211 -3.13 26.27 3.10
N THR A 212 -2.82 25.08 3.59
CA THR A 212 -3.43 23.84 3.10
C THR A 212 -4.94 23.84 3.35
N ALA A 213 -5.37 24.17 4.57
CA ALA A 213 -6.80 24.19 4.90
C ALA A 213 -7.56 25.29 4.15
N PHE A 214 -7.01 26.50 4.03
CA PHE A 214 -7.63 27.58 3.27
C PHE A 214 -7.74 27.24 1.79
N TYR A 215 -6.72 26.61 1.21
CA TYR A 215 -6.76 26.14 -0.17
C TYR A 215 -7.85 25.09 -0.37
N MET A 216 -7.91 24.08 0.50
CA MET A 216 -8.94 23.02 0.43
C MET A 216 -10.35 23.60 0.60
N LYS A 217 -10.55 24.52 1.55
CA LYS A 217 -11.82 25.20 1.76
C LYS A 217 -12.23 26.06 0.56
N ALA A 218 -11.29 26.79 -0.04
CA ALA A 218 -11.52 27.57 -1.25
C ALA A 218 -11.90 26.67 -2.45
N GLN A 219 -11.39 25.44 -2.48
CA GLN A 219 -11.74 24.42 -3.47
C GLN A 219 -13.02 23.63 -3.13
N GLY A 220 -13.71 23.97 -2.03
CA GLY A 220 -14.92 23.29 -1.59
C GLY A 220 -14.70 21.84 -1.15
N LEU A 221 -13.48 21.49 -0.72
CA LEU A 221 -13.15 20.13 -0.26
C LEU A 221 -13.47 19.96 1.24
N PRO A 222 -14.02 18.80 1.64
CA PRO A 222 -14.37 18.55 3.04
C PRO A 222 -13.13 18.27 3.89
N VAL A 223 -12.82 19.15 4.85
CA VAL A 223 -11.72 18.98 5.81
C VAL A 223 -12.30 18.81 7.22
N LYS A 224 -11.95 17.70 7.89
CA LYS A 224 -12.46 17.34 9.22
C LYS A 224 -11.63 17.94 10.36
N GLY A 225 -10.34 18.19 10.14
CA GLY A 225 -9.44 18.73 11.16
C GLY A 225 -7.98 18.41 10.92
N PHE A 226 -7.17 18.59 11.96
CA PHE A 226 -5.72 18.42 11.92
C PHE A 226 -5.22 17.30 12.84
N ILE A 227 -4.16 16.62 12.42
CA ILE A 227 -3.31 15.81 13.28
C ILE A 227 -1.94 16.50 13.34
N VAL A 228 -1.49 16.84 14.55
CA VAL A 228 -0.19 17.49 14.77
C VAL A 228 0.84 16.43 15.13
N ASN A 229 1.81 16.20 14.24
CA ASN A 229 2.81 15.15 14.36
C ASN A 229 4.16 15.68 14.90
N ASN A 230 4.96 14.80 15.49
CA ASN A 230 6.22 15.12 16.17
C ASN A 230 6.06 16.15 17.30
N TYR A 231 4.98 16.05 18.07
CA TYR A 231 4.66 16.97 19.15
C TYR A 231 5.46 16.67 20.42
N GLY A 232 6.37 17.57 20.80
CA GLY A 232 7.21 17.49 21.99
C GLY A 232 6.68 18.21 23.23
N ASP A 233 5.46 18.78 23.15
CA ASP A 233 4.78 19.52 24.22
C ASP A 233 5.53 20.77 24.74
N THR A 234 6.30 21.41 23.87
CA THR A 234 6.96 22.69 24.17
C THR A 234 5.98 23.87 24.14
N LEU A 235 6.34 25.00 24.75
CA LEU A 235 5.53 26.22 24.75
C LEU A 235 5.16 26.67 23.32
N MET A 236 6.11 26.61 22.39
CA MET A 236 5.90 26.97 20.99
C MET A 236 4.93 26.02 20.29
N GLU A 237 5.06 24.71 20.52
CA GLU A 237 4.17 23.72 19.89
C GLU A 237 2.74 23.83 20.42
N ARG A 238 2.57 24.09 21.72
CA ARG A 238 1.26 24.40 22.32
C ARG A 238 0.62 25.63 21.69
N ASP A 239 1.39 26.71 21.53
CA ASP A 239 0.90 27.92 20.86
C ASP A 239 0.54 27.64 19.39
N ASN A 240 1.39 26.92 18.66
CA ASN A 240 1.12 26.54 17.27
C ASN A 240 -0.22 25.80 17.11
N VAL A 241 -0.53 24.85 18.01
CA VAL A 241 -1.82 24.12 18.00
C VAL A 241 -2.99 25.11 18.14
N VAL A 242 -2.93 26.01 19.12
CA VAL A 242 -3.98 27.01 19.36
C VAL A 242 -4.15 27.93 18.15
N GLN A 243 -3.04 28.41 17.58
CA GLN A 243 -3.07 29.31 16.42
C GLN A 243 -3.64 28.61 15.17
N ILE A 244 -3.30 27.34 14.94
CA ILE A 244 -3.87 26.56 13.83
C ILE A 244 -5.39 26.49 13.95
N GLN A 245 -5.91 26.16 15.13
CA GLN A 245 -7.36 26.08 15.35
C GLN A 245 -8.04 27.44 15.17
N ALA A 246 -7.46 28.50 15.74
CA ALA A 246 -8.01 29.84 15.68
C ALA A 246 -8.06 30.40 14.24
N LEU A 247 -7.00 30.20 13.45
CA LEU A 247 -6.93 30.71 12.07
C LEU A 247 -7.84 29.94 11.11
N THR A 248 -7.91 28.62 11.26
CA THR A 248 -8.60 27.75 10.29
C THR A 248 -10.06 27.49 10.64
N ASN A 249 -10.43 27.73 11.90
CA ASN A 249 -11.73 27.36 12.48
C ASN A 249 -12.03 25.86 12.33
N LEU A 250 -10.98 25.03 12.43
CA LEU A 250 -11.04 23.57 12.37
C LEU A 250 -10.37 22.98 13.62
N PRO A 251 -10.84 21.83 14.11
CA PRO A 251 -10.27 21.21 15.30
C PRO A 251 -8.91 20.57 15.03
N VAL A 252 -8.03 20.58 16.03
CA VAL A 252 -6.89 19.66 16.12
C VAL A 252 -7.40 18.41 16.82
N LEU A 253 -7.46 17.30 16.08
CA LEU A 253 -8.03 16.03 16.49
C LEU A 253 -7.09 15.28 17.43
N ALA A 254 -5.79 15.34 17.18
CA ALA A 254 -4.76 14.67 17.98
C ALA A 254 -3.39 15.35 17.84
N CYS A 255 -2.59 15.27 18.90
CA CYS A 255 -1.17 15.58 18.91
C CYS A 255 -0.39 14.29 19.14
N VAL A 256 0.55 13.97 18.26
CA VAL A 256 1.28 12.69 18.25
C VAL A 256 2.75 12.94 18.55
N SER A 257 3.26 12.36 19.62
CA SER A 257 4.66 12.46 20.01
C SER A 257 5.59 11.57 19.17
N PRO A 258 6.88 11.90 19.06
CA PRO A 258 7.87 11.04 18.40
C PRO A 258 7.87 9.65 19.05
N ASN A 259 7.68 8.60 18.24
CA ASN A 259 7.60 7.18 18.64
C ASN A 259 6.31 6.74 19.35
N GLN A 260 5.26 7.55 19.37
CA GLN A 260 3.97 7.14 19.89
C GLN A 260 3.31 6.13 18.94
N SER A 261 2.99 4.93 19.44
CA SER A 261 2.38 3.85 18.64
C SER A 261 0.86 4.00 18.42
N HIS A 262 0.20 4.85 19.22
CA HIS A 262 -1.25 5.05 19.18
C HIS A 262 -1.60 6.54 19.19
N ILE A 263 -2.41 7.00 18.24
CA ILE A 263 -2.83 8.41 18.08
C ILE A 263 -3.72 8.95 19.22
N GLY A 264 -4.15 8.11 20.15
CA GLY A 264 -4.98 8.51 21.29
C GLY A 264 -6.45 8.80 20.97
N LEU A 265 -6.88 8.55 19.72
CA LEU A 265 -8.29 8.63 19.31
C LEU A 265 -9.00 7.30 19.57
N SER A 266 -10.24 7.36 20.05
CA SER A 266 -11.08 6.15 20.15
C SER A 266 -11.44 5.63 18.75
N PRO A 267 -11.64 4.31 18.58
CA PRO A 267 -12.03 3.73 17.28
C PRO A 267 -13.31 4.34 16.70
N GLU A 268 -14.27 4.70 17.56
CA GLU A 268 -15.52 5.37 17.17
C GLU A 268 -15.26 6.76 16.59
N HIS A 269 -14.36 7.52 17.22
CA HIS A 269 -13.99 8.85 16.76
C HIS A 269 -13.25 8.78 15.41
N VAL A 270 -12.37 7.78 15.23
CA VAL A 270 -11.71 7.53 13.93
C VAL A 270 -12.74 7.15 12.86
N ALA A 271 -13.71 6.29 13.18
CA ALA A 271 -14.75 5.90 12.23
C ALA A 271 -15.61 7.11 11.78
N SER A 272 -15.89 8.06 12.69
CA SER A 272 -16.62 9.29 12.36
C SER A 272 -15.93 10.19 11.34
N LEU A 273 -14.60 10.05 11.16
CA LEU A 273 -13.84 10.82 10.18
C LEU A 273 -14.10 10.35 8.73
N TYR A 274 -14.61 9.12 8.55
CA TYR A 274 -14.92 8.53 7.24
C TYR A 274 -16.36 8.79 6.78
N ALA A 275 -17.21 9.37 7.64
CA ALA A 275 -18.60 9.74 7.32
C ALA A 275 -18.70 11.17 6.78
#